data_AF-A0A957AJB3-F1
#
_entry.id   AF-A0A957AJB3-F1
#
_cell.length_a   1.000
_cell.length_b   1.000
_cell.length_c   1.000
_cell.angle_alpha   90.00
_cell.angle_beta   90.00
_cell.angle_gamma   90.00
#
_symmetry.space_group_name_H-M   'P 1'
#
loop_
_entity.id
_entity.type
_entity.pdbx_description
1 polymer ?
#
loop_
_entity_poly.entity_id
_entity_poly.type
_entity_poly.pdbx_seq_one_letter_code
_entity_poly.pdbx_strand_id
1 'polypeptide(L)' 'MTGRAREIATDSGIEISPVYRASDGSAPEPDPGVFPYTRGIYPTMYRG' A
#
# COMPACT_ATOMS: atom_id res chain seq x y z
N MET A 1 22.77 -6.35 -21.65
CA MET A 1 21.53 -6.78 -22.35
C MET A 1 20.39 -6.53 -21.38
N THR A 2 19.88 -5.30 -21.34
CA THR A 2 18.80 -4.93 -20.40
C THR A 2 17.49 -5.50 -20.96
N GLY A 3 16.97 -6.55 -20.33
CA GLY A 3 15.68 -7.13 -20.69
C GLY A 3 14.59 -6.08 -20.45
N ARG A 4 13.77 -5.83 -21.47
CA ARG A 4 12.58 -4.97 -21.34
C ARG A 4 11.64 -5.65 -20.34
N ALA A 5 11.46 -5.05 -19.16
CA ALA A 5 10.48 -5.54 -18.20
C ALA A 5 9.11 -5.55 -18.89
N ARG A 6 8.37 -6.66 -18.78
CA ARG A 6 6.97 -6.66 -19.19
C ARG A 6 6.23 -5.71 -18.26
N GLU A 7 5.41 -4.83 -18.82
CA GLU A 7 4.48 -4.02 -18.05
C GLU A 7 3.47 -4.97 -17.39
N ILE A 8 3.57 -5.12 -16.07
CA ILE A 8 2.65 -5.92 -15.24
C ILE A 8 1.66 -4.93 -14.66
N ALA A 9 0.36 -5.20 -14.82
CA ALA A 9 -0.70 -4.38 -14.26
C ALA A 9 -1.72 -5.25 -13.51
N THR A 10 -2.44 -4.65 -12.56
CA THR A 10 -3.61 -5.28 -11.93
C THR A 10 -4.78 -5.36 -12.92
N ASP A 11 -5.82 -6.13 -12.59
CA ASP A 11 -7.05 -6.21 -13.39
C ASP A 11 -7.79 -4.86 -13.51
N SER A 12 -7.49 -3.91 -12.62
CA SER A 12 -7.99 -2.52 -12.70
C SER A 12 -7.08 -1.60 -13.52
N GLY A 13 -6.02 -2.12 -14.14
CA GLY A 13 -5.09 -1.37 -14.98
C GLY A 13 -4.03 -0.56 -14.23
N ILE A 14 -3.78 -0.87 -12.95
CA ILE A 14 -2.74 -0.17 -12.17
C ILE A 14 -1.38 -0.84 -12.45
N GLU A 15 -0.42 -0.09 -12.96
CA GLU A 15 0.94 -0.58 -13.20
C GLU A 15 1.65 -0.98 -11.90
N ILE A 16 2.30 -2.14 -11.92
CA ILE A 16 3.05 -2.69 -10.80
C ILE A 16 4.54 -2.52 -11.07
N SER A 17 5.22 -1.80 -10.19
CA SER A 17 6.67 -1.66 -10.23
C SER A 17 7.35 -2.98 -9.83
N PRO A 18 8.49 -3.37 -10.44
CA PRO A 18 9.17 -4.63 -10.10
C PRO A 18 9.62 -4.71 -8.64
N VAL A 19 9.92 -3.57 -8.02
CA VAL A 19 10.33 -3.45 -6.62
C VAL A 19 9.81 -2.14 -6.07
N TYR A 20 9.20 -2.19 -4.88
CA TYR A 20 8.82 -1.00 -4.10
C TYR A 20 9.84 -0.76 -2.99
N ARG A 21 10.30 0.48 -2.86
CA ARG A 21 11.25 0.96 -1.86
C ARG A 21 10.54 1.83 -0.83
N ALA A 22 11.22 2.10 0.29
CA ALA A 22 10.69 2.96 1.34
C ALA A 22 10.34 4.39 0.83
N SER A 23 11.04 4.86 -0.20
CA SER A 23 10.76 6.15 -0.87
C SER A 23 9.44 6.17 -1.63
N ASP A 24 8.86 5.02 -1.94
CA ASP A 24 7.66 4.92 -2.78
C ASP A 24 6.37 4.97 -1.94
N GLY A 25 6.51 4.96 -0.60
CA GLY A 25 5.41 5.04 0.34
C GLY A 25 4.91 6.46 0.60
N SER A 26 3.65 6.56 1.02
CA SER A 26 3.07 7.81 1.52
C SER A 26 3.57 8.18 2.92
N ALA A 27 3.20 9.38 3.36
CA ALA A 27 3.38 9.83 4.73
C ALA A 27 2.79 8.83 5.76
N PRO A 28 3.28 8.85 7.01
CA PRO A 28 2.76 7.98 8.07
C PRO A 28 1.25 8.16 8.26
N GLU A 29 0.51 7.04 8.25
CA GLU A 29 -0.93 7.00 8.53
C GLU A 29 -1.21 7.12 10.04
N PRO A 30 -2.36 7.69 10.44
CA PRO A 30 -2.81 7.72 11.83
C PRO A 30 -3.01 6.33 12.45
N ASP A 31 -3.07 6.28 13.78
CA ASP A 31 -3.37 5.06 14.55
C ASP A 31 -4.77 4.48 14.26
N PRO A 32 -5.01 3.16 14.46
CA PRO A 32 -6.34 2.58 14.33
C PRO A 32 -7.34 3.24 15.29
N GLY A 33 -8.59 3.38 14.87
CA GLY A 33 -9.62 4.12 15.61
C GLY A 33 -9.53 5.64 15.47
N VAL A 34 -8.61 6.16 14.64
CA VAL A 34 -8.50 7.59 14.32
C VAL A 34 -8.92 7.84 12.87
N PHE A 35 -9.73 8.87 12.63
CA PHE A 35 -10.12 9.31 11.28
C PHE A 35 -8.85 9.55 10.41
N PRO A 36 -8.79 9.11 9.14
CA PRO A 36 -9.88 8.60 8.29
C PRO A 36 -10.13 7.08 8.42
N TYR A 37 -9.61 6.45 9.47
CA TYR A 37 -9.82 5.04 9.80
C TYR A 37 -9.23 4.06 8.77
N THR A 38 -8.20 4.49 8.02
CA THR A 38 -7.45 3.64 7.07
C THR A 38 -6.98 2.33 7.71
N ARG A 39 -6.59 2.38 8.99
CA ARG A 39 -6.08 1.23 9.76
C ARG A 39 -7.16 0.46 10.55
N GLY A 40 -8.44 0.80 10.36
CA GLY A 40 -9.57 0.21 11.06
C GLY A 40 -10.24 1.16 12.05
N ILE A 41 -11.53 0.89 12.34
CA ILE A 41 -12.39 1.78 13.14
C ILE A 41 -12.25 1.60 14.65
N TYR A 42 -11.66 0.49 15.11
CA TYR A 42 -11.50 0.20 16.54
C TYR A 42 -10.02 0.25 16.94
N PRO A 43 -9.64 0.88 18.07
CA PRO A 43 -8.24 0.97 18.49
C PRO A 43 -7.53 -0.38 18.68
N THR A 44 -8.24 -1.40 19.15
CA THR A 44 -7.68 -2.74 19.43
C THR A 44 -7.95 -3.77 18.33
N MET A 45 -8.81 -3.44 17.35
CA MET A 45 -9.28 -4.34 16.30
C MET A 45 -9.65 -5.73 16.85
N TYR A 46 -9.00 -6.80 16.38
CA TYR A 46 -9.31 -8.18 16.75
C TYR A 46 -8.59 -8.69 18.01
N ARG A 47 -7.91 -7.81 18.76
CA ARG A 47 -7.12 -8.16 19.95
C ARG A 47 -7.80 -7.80 21.27
N GLY A 48 -9.14 -7.69 21.26
CA GLY A 48 -9.96 -7.38 22.44
C GLY A 48 -9.75 -8.36 23.58
#